data_AF-A0A396S669-F1
#
_entry.id   AF-A0A396S669-F1
#
_cell.length_a   1.000
_cell.length_b   1.000
_cell.length_c   1.000
_cell.angle_alpha   90.00
_cell.angle_beta   90.00
_cell.angle_gamma   90.00
#
_symmetry.space_group_name_H-M   'P 1'
#
loop_
_entity.id
_entity.type
_entity.pdbx_description
1 polymer ?
#
loop_
_entity_poly.entity_id
_entity_poly.type
_entity_poly.pdbx_seq_one_letter_code
_entity_poly.pdbx_strand_id
1 'polypeptide(L)'
;MKKKVFLLLICGLIILFFASFFVNRASQDPALGKDIHSRLAKGEKQIDLTTMTDFEWDAAAAFGPYTTNEIIEESMGIQFKGDSGGIEVIEDQFLLVFAKGKHAVKTVVLSREYGDYAIKDHKLLMVK
;
A
#
# COMPACT_ATOMS: atom_id res chain seq x y z
N MET A 1 10.11 -25.88 -39.27
CA MET A 1 10.89 -25.50 -38.06
C MET A 1 10.80 -24.02 -37.74
N LYS A 2 11.08 -23.10 -38.69
CA LYS A 2 11.03 -21.64 -38.49
C LYS A 2 9.70 -21.09 -37.91
N LYS A 3 8.55 -21.62 -38.37
CA LYS A 3 7.22 -21.20 -37.85
C LYS A 3 6.98 -21.59 -36.38
N LYS A 4 7.46 -22.75 -35.93
CA LYS A 4 7.34 -23.19 -34.52
C LYS A 4 8.26 -22.39 -33.59
N VAL A 5 9.47 -22.05 -34.07
CA VAL A 5 10.41 -21.17 -33.38
C VAL A 5 9.87 -19.74 -33.28
N PHE A 6 9.27 -19.23 -34.35
CA PHE A 6 8.62 -17.91 -34.36
C PHE A 6 7.42 -17.85 -33.41
N LEU A 7 6.60 -18.91 -33.36
CA LEU A 7 5.49 -19.01 -32.41
C LEU A 7 5.99 -19.00 -30.95
N LEU A 8 7.06 -19.75 -30.64
CA LEU A 8 7.66 -19.77 -29.30
C LEU A 8 8.23 -18.41 -28.89
N LEU A 9 8.86 -17.67 -29.81
CA LEU A 9 9.35 -16.31 -29.55
C LEU A 9 8.21 -15.34 -29.25
N ILE A 10 7.10 -15.40 -30.00
CA ILE A 10 5.92 -14.57 -29.75
C ILE A 10 5.31 -14.91 -28.39
N CYS A 11 5.15 -16.19 -28.06
CA CYS A 11 4.65 -16.60 -26.74
C CYS A 11 5.55 -16.09 -25.60
N GLY A 12 6.88 -16.19 -25.75
CA GLY A 12 7.82 -15.66 -24.76
C GLY A 12 7.69 -14.14 -24.57
N LEU A 13 7.53 -13.39 -25.66
CA LEU A 13 7.36 -11.94 -25.61
C LEU A 13 6.04 -11.54 -24.93
N ILE A 14 4.97 -12.28 -25.22
CA ILE A 14 3.65 -12.09 -24.59
C ILE A 14 3.74 -12.34 -23.09
N ILE A 15 4.41 -13.41 -22.65
CA ILE A 15 4.57 -13.72 -21.21
C ILE A 15 5.33 -12.60 -20.49
N LEU A 16 6.41 -12.09 -21.08
CA LEU A 16 7.18 -10.96 -20.50
C LEU A 16 6.34 -9.68 -20.41
N PHE A 17 5.54 -9.40 -21.43
CA PHE A 17 4.65 -8.24 -21.45
C PHE A 17 3.57 -8.33 -20.36
N PHE A 18 2.94 -9.50 -20.20
CA PHE A 18 1.96 -9.72 -19.14
C PHE A 18 2.56 -9.73 -17.74
N ALA A 19 3.76 -10.29 -17.56
CA ALA A 19 4.46 -10.26 -16.27
C ALA A 19 4.68 -8.82 -15.79
N SER A 20 5.04 -7.91 -16.70
CA SER A 20 5.24 -6.49 -16.41
C SER A 20 3.98 -5.79 -15.88
N PHE A 21 2.78 -6.31 -16.18
CA PHE A 21 1.52 -5.75 -15.72
C PHE A 21 1.22 -6.06 -14.24
N PHE A 22 1.74 -7.18 -13.74
CA PHE A 22 1.63 -7.57 -12.32
C PHE A 22 2.78 -7.05 -11.46
N VAL A 23 3.80 -6.46 -12.08
CA VAL A 23 4.93 -5.83 -11.37
C VAL A 23 4.44 -4.56 -10.65
N ASN A 24 4.90 -4.39 -9.40
CA ASN A 24 4.62 -3.25 -8.52
C ASN A 24 3.17 -3.11 -8.03
N ARG A 25 2.44 -4.22 -7.89
CA ARG A 25 1.17 -4.20 -7.16
C ARG A 25 1.43 -4.26 -5.66
N ALA A 26 1.02 -3.23 -4.92
CA ALA A 26 1.02 -3.20 -3.48
C ALA A 26 0.14 -4.32 -2.92
N SER A 27 0.69 -5.05 -1.95
CA SER A 27 -0.03 -6.10 -1.23
C SER A 27 -0.56 -5.57 0.10
N GLN A 28 -1.75 -5.99 0.48
CA GLN A 28 -2.29 -5.68 1.80
C GLN A 28 -1.57 -6.50 2.88
N ASP A 29 -1.25 -5.86 4.01
CA ASP A 29 -0.57 -6.47 5.14
C ASP A 29 -1.46 -6.48 6.40
N PRO A 30 -2.32 -7.50 6.54
CA PRO A 30 -3.22 -7.60 7.69
C PRO A 30 -2.48 -7.91 8.99
N ALA A 31 -1.28 -8.51 8.93
CA ALA A 31 -0.48 -8.81 10.11
C ALA A 31 0.04 -7.51 10.74
N LEU A 32 0.62 -6.62 9.92
CA LEU A 32 1.04 -5.30 10.36
C LEU A 32 -0.14 -4.47 10.92
N GLY A 33 -1.31 -4.55 10.28
CA GLY A 33 -2.53 -3.90 10.78
C GLY A 33 -2.90 -4.35 12.19
N LYS A 34 -2.90 -5.67 12.42
CA LYS A 34 -3.17 -6.25 13.75
C LYS A 34 -2.15 -5.82 14.79
N ASP A 35 -0.87 -5.75 14.43
CA ASP A 35 0.19 -5.33 15.35
C ASP A 35 0.07 -3.84 15.71
N ILE A 36 -0.28 -2.99 14.73
CA ILE A 36 -0.59 -1.57 14.96
C ILE A 36 -1.79 -1.46 15.91
N HIS A 37 -2.90 -2.15 15.64
CA HIS A 37 -4.07 -2.14 16.53
C HIS A 37 -3.74 -2.61 17.95
N SER A 38 -2.87 -3.61 18.11
CA SER A 38 -2.44 -4.06 19.43
C SER A 38 -1.71 -2.97 20.23
N ARG A 39 -0.89 -2.14 19.56
CA ARG A 39 -0.21 -0.99 20.19
C ARG A 39 -1.18 0.12 20.54
N LEU A 40 -2.10 0.45 19.62
CA LEU A 40 -3.13 1.47 19.84
C LEU A 40 -4.06 1.09 21.01
N ALA A 41 -4.46 -0.19 21.10
CA ALA A 41 -5.25 -0.70 22.21
C ALA A 41 -4.53 -0.61 23.58
N LYS A 42 -3.19 -0.56 23.59
CA LYS A 42 -2.38 -0.30 24.80
C LYS A 42 -2.22 1.20 25.10
N GLY A 43 -2.81 2.08 24.29
CA GLY A 43 -2.79 3.53 24.46
C GLY A 43 -1.62 4.23 23.77
N GLU A 44 -0.84 3.54 22.92
CA GLU A 44 0.18 4.20 22.10
C GLU A 44 -0.51 5.18 21.12
N LYS A 45 -0.13 6.46 21.15
CA LYS A 45 -0.64 7.48 20.20
C LYS A 45 0.31 7.78 19.06
N GLN A 46 1.55 7.31 19.18
CA GLN A 46 2.61 7.51 18.21
C GLN A 46 3.35 6.19 18.04
N ILE A 47 3.42 5.71 16.81
CA ILE A 47 4.04 4.43 16.46
C ILE A 47 5.08 4.69 15.37
N ASP A 48 6.31 4.23 15.60
CA ASP A 48 7.38 4.26 14.59
C ASP A 48 7.27 3.06 13.66
N LEU A 49 6.79 3.31 12.43
CA LEU A 49 6.55 2.27 11.43
C LEU A 49 7.86 1.59 11.01
N THR A 50 9.02 2.26 11.11
CA THR A 50 10.31 1.66 10.72
C THR A 50 10.71 0.50 11.62
N THR A 51 10.18 0.46 12.84
CA THR A 51 10.43 -0.63 13.80
C THR A 51 9.46 -1.80 13.65
N MET A 52 8.44 -1.66 12.79
CA MET A 52 7.36 -2.65 12.61
C MET A 52 7.36 -3.29 11.22
N THR A 53 8.16 -2.80 10.29
CA THR A 53 8.22 -3.27 8.91
C THR A 53 9.55 -3.98 8.62
N ASP A 54 9.52 -5.08 7.88
CA ASP A 54 10.69 -5.83 7.42
C ASP A 54 10.96 -5.67 5.90
N PHE A 55 10.22 -4.78 5.24
CA PHE A 55 10.31 -4.48 3.81
C PHE A 55 10.88 -3.09 3.55
N GLU A 56 11.35 -2.87 2.32
CA GLU A 56 11.93 -1.59 1.90
C GLU A 56 10.84 -0.60 1.45
N TRP A 57 10.86 0.60 2.03
CA TRP A 57 10.00 1.73 1.67
C TRP A 57 10.69 3.05 2.03
N ASP A 58 10.31 4.14 1.37
CA ASP A 58 10.89 5.48 1.58
C ASP A 58 9.87 6.50 2.08
N ALA A 59 8.58 6.30 1.80
CA ALA A 59 7.50 7.14 2.28
C ALA A 59 6.27 6.33 2.74
N ALA A 60 5.57 6.83 3.74
CA ALA A 60 4.25 6.36 4.14
C ALA A 60 3.24 7.53 4.23
N ALA A 61 1.97 7.25 3.96
CA ALA A 61 0.87 8.19 4.14
C ALA A 61 -0.40 7.46 4.62
N ALA A 62 -1.22 8.13 5.42
CA ALA A 62 -2.49 7.61 5.91
C ALA A 62 -3.64 8.37 5.23
N PHE A 63 -4.58 7.64 4.66
CA PHE A 63 -5.74 8.16 3.95
C PHE A 63 -7.02 7.74 4.64
N GLY A 64 -7.92 8.69 4.86
CA GLY A 64 -9.22 8.42 5.46
C GLY A 64 -10.24 7.94 4.42
N PRO A 65 -11.48 7.72 4.89
CA PRO A 65 -12.61 7.40 4.03
C PRO A 65 -12.79 8.35 2.86
N TYR A 66 -13.46 7.86 1.82
CA TYR A 66 -13.78 8.57 0.57
C TYR A 66 -12.55 9.05 -0.21
N THR A 67 -11.40 8.40 0.00
CA THR A 67 -10.20 8.65 -0.79
C THR A 67 -10.14 7.65 -1.95
N THR A 68 -10.12 8.15 -3.18
CA THR A 68 -9.95 7.30 -4.38
C THR A 68 -8.47 7.03 -4.66
N ASN A 69 -8.19 6.04 -5.51
CA ASN A 69 -6.82 5.73 -5.92
C ASN A 69 -6.13 6.95 -6.55
N GLU A 70 -6.85 7.73 -7.35
CA GLU A 70 -6.31 8.94 -8.00
C GLU A 70 -5.82 9.97 -6.97
N ILE A 71 -6.56 10.14 -5.86
CA ILE A 71 -6.16 11.04 -4.77
C ILE A 71 -4.90 10.52 -4.06
N ILE A 72 -4.78 9.20 -3.87
CA ILE A 72 -3.57 8.59 -3.29
C ILE A 72 -2.36 8.84 -4.22
N GLU A 73 -2.53 8.60 -5.51
CA GLU A 73 -1.50 8.81 -6.54
C GLU A 73 -1.03 10.27 -6.59
N GLU A 74 -1.96 11.22 -6.64
CA GLU A 74 -1.66 12.65 -6.68
C GLU A 74 -0.97 13.12 -5.39
N SER A 75 -1.47 12.68 -4.23
CA SER A 75 -0.94 13.09 -2.92
C SER A 75 0.50 12.61 -2.69
N MET A 76 0.81 11.38 -3.09
CA MET A 76 2.15 10.80 -2.89
C MET A 76 3.08 10.94 -4.10
N GLY A 77 2.56 11.32 -5.27
CA GLY A 77 3.34 11.34 -6.52
C GLY A 77 3.76 9.94 -6.99
N ILE A 78 2.93 8.92 -6.74
CA ILE A 78 3.21 7.51 -7.05
C ILE A 78 2.17 6.92 -7.99
N GLN A 79 2.48 5.76 -8.57
CA GLN A 79 1.50 4.86 -9.15
C GLN A 79 0.97 3.93 -8.05
N PHE A 80 -0.35 3.96 -7.84
CA PHE A 80 -1.05 3.13 -6.88
C PHE A 80 -1.74 1.98 -7.61
N LYS A 81 -1.08 0.82 -7.62
CA LYS A 81 -1.68 -0.45 -8.02
C LYS A 81 -1.80 -1.28 -6.76
N GLY A 82 -2.97 -1.36 -6.15
CA GLY A 82 -3.09 -2.03 -4.87
C GLY A 82 -4.54 -2.24 -4.46
N ASP A 83 -4.72 -2.93 -3.35
CA ASP A 83 -5.99 -2.94 -2.66
C ASP A 83 -6.08 -1.69 -1.77
N SER A 84 -7.08 -0.83 -2.04
CA SER A 84 -7.38 0.34 -1.22
C SER A 84 -8.16 -0.04 0.05
N GLY A 85 -8.47 -1.32 0.25
CA GLY A 85 -9.31 -1.81 1.33
C GLY A 85 -10.78 -1.40 1.18
N GLY A 86 -11.16 -0.70 0.10
CA GLY A 86 -12.49 -0.14 -0.08
C GLY A 86 -12.73 1.19 0.64
N ILE A 87 -11.68 1.91 1.07
CA ILE A 87 -11.83 3.22 1.75
C ILE A 87 -12.59 4.25 0.91
N GLU A 88 -12.68 4.06 -0.39
CA GLU A 88 -13.46 4.89 -1.31
C GLU A 88 -14.96 4.94 -0.98
N VAL A 89 -15.48 3.90 -0.31
CA VAL A 89 -16.90 3.80 0.07
C VAL A 89 -17.13 3.49 1.55
N ILE A 90 -16.12 3.01 2.27
CA ILE A 90 -16.25 2.61 3.68
C ILE A 90 -15.79 3.74 4.62
N GLU A 91 -16.62 4.11 5.60
CA GLU A 91 -16.44 5.27 6.49
C GLU A 91 -15.64 5.02 7.78
N ASP A 92 -15.45 3.76 8.15
CA ASP A 92 -14.89 3.35 9.45
C ASP A 92 -13.43 2.88 9.37
N GLN A 93 -12.77 3.10 8.23
CA GLN A 93 -11.40 2.66 8.00
C GLN A 93 -10.53 3.71 7.33
N PHE A 94 -9.25 3.63 7.66
CA PHE A 94 -8.15 4.32 7.00
C PHE A 94 -7.29 3.31 6.24
N LEU A 95 -6.60 3.80 5.21
CA LEU A 95 -5.57 3.07 4.51
C LEU A 95 -4.22 3.71 4.79
N LEU A 96 -3.32 2.95 5.39
CA LEU A 96 -1.91 3.28 5.45
C LEU A 96 -1.23 2.73 4.20
N VAL A 97 -0.62 3.60 3.41
CA VAL A 97 0.06 3.27 2.15
C VAL A 97 1.55 3.47 2.34
N PHE A 98 2.33 2.42 2.05
CA PHE A 98 3.78 2.48 1.97
C PHE A 98 4.21 2.52 0.51
N ALA A 99 5.13 3.41 0.19
CA ALA A 99 5.69 3.58 -1.14
C ALA A 99 7.21 3.36 -1.15
N LYS A 100 7.70 2.96 -2.32
CA LYS A 100 9.12 2.95 -2.66
C LYS A 100 9.32 3.58 -4.03
N GLY A 101 9.99 4.72 -4.07
CA GLY A 101 10.12 5.52 -5.29
C GLY A 101 8.75 5.96 -5.81
N LYS A 102 8.40 5.54 -7.03
CA LYS A 102 7.14 5.92 -7.69
C LYS A 102 6.04 4.86 -7.60
N HIS A 103 6.14 3.89 -6.70
CA HIS A 103 5.15 2.82 -6.60
C HIS A 103 4.76 2.52 -5.15
N ALA A 104 3.49 2.20 -4.93
CA ALA A 104 3.05 1.60 -3.68
C ALA A 104 3.60 0.17 -3.55
N VAL A 105 4.08 -0.19 -2.36
CA VAL A 105 4.64 -1.53 -2.07
C VAL A 105 3.78 -2.34 -1.10
N LYS A 106 3.17 -1.67 -0.13
CA LYS A 106 2.32 -2.28 0.90
C LYS A 106 1.17 -1.36 1.27
N THR A 107 0.03 -1.96 1.61
CA THR A 107 -1.10 -1.24 2.21
C THR A 107 -1.54 -1.91 3.50
N VAL A 108 -2.08 -1.13 4.43
CA VAL A 108 -2.61 -1.64 5.70
C VAL A 108 -3.94 -0.94 5.97
N VAL A 109 -4.99 -1.72 6.16
CA VAL A 109 -6.30 -1.21 6.58
C VAL A 109 -6.28 -1.04 8.10
N LEU A 110 -6.64 0.15 8.55
CA LEU A 110 -6.68 0.51 9.96
C LEU A 110 -8.10 0.93 10.35
N SER A 111 -8.68 0.32 11.38
CA SER A 111 -9.94 0.76 11.97
C SER A 111 -9.84 2.21 12.48
N ARG A 112 -10.87 3.01 12.22
CA ARG A 112 -11.01 4.38 12.73
C ARG A 112 -11.39 4.43 14.21
N GLU A 113 -11.64 3.29 14.86
CA GLU A 113 -12.06 3.22 16.28
C GLU A 113 -11.08 3.91 17.25
N TYR A 114 -9.79 3.95 16.91
CA TYR A 114 -8.77 4.58 17.74
C TYR A 114 -8.62 6.09 17.50
N GLY A 115 -9.22 6.63 16.44
CA GLY A 115 -9.13 8.04 16.05
C GLY A 115 -8.72 8.24 14.59
N ASP A 116 -8.50 9.51 14.22
CA ASP A 116 -8.03 9.86 12.89
C ASP A 116 -6.50 9.75 12.82
N TYR A 117 -5.98 9.17 11.74
CA TYR A 117 -4.55 8.94 11.58
C TYR A 117 -3.86 10.04 10.76
N ALA A 118 -2.60 10.30 11.08
CA ALA A 118 -1.70 11.09 10.24
C ALA A 118 -0.28 10.53 10.28
N ILE A 119 0.47 10.74 9.20
CA ILE A 119 1.89 10.44 9.17
C ILE A 119 2.70 11.71 9.41
N LYS A 120 3.64 11.65 10.34
CA LYS A 120 4.66 12.67 10.59
C LYS A 120 6.03 12.17 10.12
N ASP A 121 6.81 13.06 9.52
CA ASP A 121 8.17 12.77 9.03
C ASP A 121 8.24 11.53 8.11
N HIS A 122 7.15 11.27 7.37
CA HIS A 122 6.94 10.11 6.51
C HIS A 122 7.00 8.72 7.19
N LYS A 123 7.18 8.65 8.51
CA LYS A 123 7.52 7.39 9.22
C LYS A 123 6.75 7.15 10.51
N LEU A 124 6.26 8.20 11.15
CA LEU A 124 5.58 8.13 12.43
C LEU A 124 4.07 8.16 12.21
N LEU A 125 3.39 7.08 12.58
CA LEU A 125 1.93 7.05 12.62
C LEU A 125 1.47 7.73 13.92
N MET A 126 0.64 8.76 13.78
CA MET A 126 0.06 9.51 14.89
C MET A 126 -1.47 9.37 14.87
N VAL A 127 -2.04 9.21 16.06
CA VAL A 127 -3.49 9.29 16.29
C VAL A 127 -3.82 10.71 16.78
N LYS A 128 -4.78 11.36 16.12
CA LYS A 128 -5.26 12.71 16.45
C LYS A 128 -6.35 12.69 17.52
#